data_AF-A0A315CIL2-F1
#
_entry.id   AF-A0A315CIL2-F1
#
_cell.length_a   1.000
_cell.length_b   1.000
_cell.length_c   1.000
_cell.angle_alpha   90.00
_cell.angle_beta   90.00
_cell.angle_gamma   90.00
#
_symmetry.space_group_name_H-M   'P 1'
#
loop_
_entity.id
_entity.type
_entity.pdbx_description
1 polymer ?
#
loop_
_entity_poly.entity_id
_entity_poly.type
_entity_poly.pdbx_seq_one_letter_code
_entity_poly.pdbx_strand_id
1 'polypeptide(L)'
;MSTRPYRPPQRGSVSVMVAFLLPIFLGLAALAIDLVYLQIVRNEMQNDADAAALTGAAYFFDGTNATPNWTLATQKAQVAVTTNTASGTALKTGTVATGYWNLVDTPKVLQSLPMVPKAYDAPAIQVSVAKTGSTNDGEVPTFFARYWGIVSKPMQATAVAGLASPSTILPGGVFPMVIAQCLYDNYWNFNATPAGPKLDPATGKPYVFKIGSSYHYGTCASGEWTSLLDDSNSTSDIKELIANGNPVDLSIGQSIWIQTGAKAAVFGTVQACSAAGNKKCEYVVIPTVTTVTSHSRTPIIAFACVHILDANQGGKYIQAEMSTKCKAPWGTGIGPNYGVVSPPSLFK
;
A
#
# COMPACT_ATOMS: atom_id res chain seq x y z
N MET A 1 -24.23 -86.45 -39.01
CA MET A 1 -24.47 -85.61 -37.80
C MET A 1 -23.15 -84.98 -37.41
N SER A 2 -23.00 -83.66 -37.56
CA SER A 2 -21.81 -82.91 -37.16
C SER A 2 -22.11 -82.17 -35.86
N THR A 3 -21.41 -82.50 -34.78
CA THR A 3 -21.53 -81.83 -33.49
C THR A 3 -20.54 -80.67 -33.42
N ARG A 4 -21.05 -79.43 -33.42
CA ARG A 4 -20.22 -78.23 -33.18
C ARG A 4 -19.84 -78.16 -31.69
N PRO A 5 -18.56 -77.99 -31.34
CA PRO A 5 -18.16 -77.79 -29.95
C PRO A 5 -18.57 -76.39 -29.48
N TYR A 6 -19.30 -76.33 -28.37
CA TYR A 6 -19.63 -75.09 -27.65
C TYR A 6 -18.37 -74.59 -26.92
N ARG A 7 -17.78 -73.48 -27.39
CA ARG A 7 -16.72 -72.78 -26.67
C ARG A 7 -17.34 -71.86 -25.63
N PRO A 8 -17.07 -72.03 -24.32
CA PRO A 8 -17.55 -71.11 -23.31
C PRO A 8 -16.91 -69.73 -23.53
N PRO A 9 -17.68 -68.63 -23.42
CA PRO A 9 -17.13 -67.29 -23.61
C PRO A 9 -16.13 -66.96 -22.49
N GLN A 10 -14.88 -66.69 -22.84
CA GLN A 10 -13.83 -66.19 -21.94
C GLN A 10 -14.18 -64.76 -21.47
N ARG A 11 -15.05 -64.64 -20.46
CA ARG A 11 -15.44 -63.34 -19.86
C ARG A 11 -14.81 -63.10 -18.48
N GLY A 12 -14.07 -64.06 -17.93
CA GLY A 12 -13.49 -63.98 -16.58
C GLY A 12 -12.16 -63.20 -16.50
N SER A 13 -11.27 -63.36 -17.48
CA SER A 13 -9.91 -62.78 -17.41
C SER A 13 -9.90 -61.24 -17.47
N VAL A 14 -10.77 -60.64 -18.29
CA VAL A 14 -10.91 -59.18 -18.37
C VAL A 14 -11.38 -58.59 -17.04
N SER A 15 -12.27 -59.29 -16.34
CA SER A 15 -12.79 -58.84 -15.04
C SER A 15 -11.71 -58.78 -13.97
N VAL A 16 -10.81 -59.77 -13.93
CA VAL A 16 -9.68 -59.80 -12.98
C VAL A 16 -8.68 -58.67 -13.28
N MET A 17 -8.36 -58.44 -14.55
CA MET A 17 -7.46 -57.36 -14.96
C MET A 17 -8.03 -55.99 -14.61
N VAL A 18 -9.32 -55.76 -14.85
CA VAL A 18 -9.99 -54.51 -14.48
C VAL A 18 -10.00 -54.31 -12.96
N ALA A 19 -10.22 -55.37 -12.18
CA ALA A 19 -10.23 -55.27 -10.71
C ALA A 19 -8.88 -54.79 -10.14
N PHE A 20 -7.74 -55.19 -10.73
CA PHE A 20 -6.42 -54.72 -10.30
C PHE A 20 -6.04 -53.34 -10.86
N LEU A 21 -6.46 -53.01 -12.07
CA LEU A 21 -6.14 -51.72 -12.69
C LEU A 21 -7.04 -50.57 -12.20
N LEU A 22 -8.26 -50.87 -11.77
CA LEU A 22 -9.22 -49.86 -11.34
C LEU A 22 -8.71 -48.99 -10.16
N PRO A 23 -8.11 -49.55 -9.08
CA PRO A 23 -7.47 -48.75 -8.05
C PRO A 23 -6.35 -47.84 -8.58
N ILE A 24 -5.57 -48.31 -9.56
CA ILE A 24 -4.48 -47.51 -10.16
C ILE A 24 -5.07 -46.32 -10.94
N PHE A 25 -6.08 -46.57 -11.77
CA PHE A 25 -6.74 -45.50 -12.52
C PHE A 25 -7.46 -44.50 -11.61
N LEU A 26 -8.12 -44.96 -10.55
CA LEU A 26 -8.70 -44.06 -9.54
C LEU A 26 -7.63 -43.22 -8.84
N GLY A 27 -6.43 -43.75 -8.64
CA GLY A 27 -5.33 -43.03 -7.98
C GLY A 27 -4.78 -41.93 -8.88
N LEU A 28 -4.60 -42.24 -10.16
CA LEU A 28 -4.24 -41.25 -11.17
C LEU A 28 -5.34 -40.20 -11.37
N ALA A 29 -6.62 -40.60 -11.33
CA ALA A 29 -7.74 -39.68 -11.41
C ALA A 29 -7.80 -38.75 -10.18
N ALA A 30 -7.51 -39.27 -8.97
CA ALA A 30 -7.41 -38.46 -7.77
C ALA A 30 -6.29 -37.43 -7.89
N LEU A 31 -5.11 -37.84 -8.34
CA LEU A 31 -4.00 -36.91 -8.57
C LEU A 31 -4.36 -35.83 -9.62
N ALA A 32 -4.98 -36.24 -10.73
CA ALA A 32 -5.26 -35.35 -11.85
C ALA A 32 -6.43 -34.40 -11.59
N ILE A 33 -7.49 -34.85 -10.91
CA ILE A 33 -8.73 -34.09 -10.75
C ILE A 33 -8.83 -33.49 -9.35
N ASP A 34 -8.60 -34.27 -8.29
CA ASP A 34 -8.77 -33.75 -6.92
C ASP A 34 -7.74 -32.67 -6.59
N LEU A 35 -6.47 -32.88 -6.92
CA LEU A 35 -5.44 -31.87 -6.64
C LEU A 35 -5.67 -30.58 -7.44
N VAL A 36 -6.04 -30.71 -8.72
CA VAL A 36 -6.33 -29.54 -9.56
C VAL A 36 -7.53 -28.78 -9.02
N TYR A 37 -8.59 -29.49 -8.63
CA TYR A 37 -9.77 -28.88 -8.02
C TYR A 37 -9.42 -28.15 -6.70
N LEU A 38 -8.68 -28.79 -5.80
CA LEU A 38 -8.24 -28.16 -4.55
C LEU A 38 -7.39 -26.92 -4.79
N GLN A 39 -6.52 -26.93 -5.81
CA GLN A 39 -5.71 -25.77 -6.16
C GLN A 39 -6.55 -24.63 -6.76
N ILE A 40 -7.57 -24.94 -7.57
CA ILE A 40 -8.52 -23.94 -8.08
C ILE A 40 -9.25 -23.27 -6.91
N VAL A 41 -9.83 -24.06 -6.00
CA VAL A 41 -10.54 -23.52 -4.83
C VAL A 41 -9.60 -22.71 -3.94
N ARG A 42 -8.34 -23.12 -3.79
CA ARG A 42 -7.31 -22.33 -3.09
C ARG A 42 -7.10 -20.96 -3.72
N ASN A 43 -6.98 -20.92 -5.04
CA ASN A 43 -6.77 -19.67 -5.78
C ASN A 43 -8.01 -18.77 -5.70
N GLU A 44 -9.22 -19.33 -5.75
CA GLU A 44 -10.46 -18.57 -5.54
C GLU A 44 -10.50 -17.92 -4.15
N MET A 45 -10.18 -18.67 -3.09
CA MET A 45 -10.12 -18.11 -1.73
C MET A 45 -8.99 -17.09 -1.56
N GLN A 46 -7.85 -17.28 -2.24
CA GLN A 46 -6.76 -16.29 -2.20
C GLN A 46 -7.19 -14.99 -2.86
N ASN A 47 -7.84 -15.06 -4.02
CA ASN A 47 -8.38 -13.88 -4.70
C ASN A 47 -9.42 -13.15 -3.84
N ASP A 48 -10.28 -13.90 -3.13
CA ASP A 48 -11.21 -13.30 -2.16
C ASP A 48 -10.47 -12.60 -1.00
N ALA A 49 -9.53 -13.30 -0.35
CA ALA A 49 -8.76 -12.71 0.74
C ALA A 49 -8.01 -11.44 0.29
N ASP A 50 -7.39 -11.47 -0.89
CA ASP A 50 -6.68 -10.34 -1.50
C ASP A 50 -7.63 -9.18 -1.77
N ALA A 51 -8.79 -9.44 -2.38
CA ALA A 51 -9.80 -8.43 -2.68
C ALA A 51 -10.40 -7.80 -1.41
N ALA A 52 -10.69 -8.62 -0.40
CA ALA A 52 -11.21 -8.16 0.88
C ALA A 52 -10.17 -7.32 1.65
N ALA A 53 -8.90 -7.75 1.65
CA ALA A 53 -7.82 -7.00 2.28
C ALA A 53 -7.60 -5.65 1.57
N LEU A 54 -7.51 -5.62 0.24
CA LEU A 54 -7.36 -4.37 -0.53
C LEU A 54 -8.54 -3.42 -0.32
N THR A 55 -9.77 -3.95 -0.32
CA THR A 55 -10.97 -3.16 -0.06
C THR A 55 -10.93 -2.55 1.32
N GLY A 56 -10.63 -3.32 2.36
CA GLY A 56 -10.53 -2.78 3.72
C GLY A 56 -9.43 -1.73 3.87
N ALA A 57 -8.25 -1.99 3.31
CA ALA A 57 -7.12 -1.06 3.34
C ALA A 57 -7.46 0.29 2.68
N ALA A 58 -8.29 0.30 1.63
CA ALA A 58 -8.75 1.53 0.99
C ALA A 58 -9.54 2.49 1.91
N TYR A 59 -10.05 1.99 3.04
CA TYR A 59 -10.81 2.80 4.01
C TYR A 59 -10.01 3.15 5.26
N PHE A 60 -8.68 2.96 5.28
CA PHE A 60 -7.86 3.49 6.38
C PHE A 60 -7.91 5.02 6.43
N PHE A 61 -7.88 5.70 5.28
CA PHE A 61 -7.91 7.15 5.22
C PHE A 61 -8.96 7.62 4.22
N ASP A 62 -9.77 8.59 4.64
CA ASP A 62 -10.77 9.28 3.80
C ASP A 62 -10.30 10.66 3.34
N GLY A 63 -9.01 10.98 3.56
CA GLY A 63 -8.40 12.28 3.30
C GLY A 63 -8.70 13.35 4.36
N THR A 64 -9.53 13.04 5.36
CA THR A 64 -9.88 13.98 6.44
C THR A 64 -9.23 13.63 7.77
N ASN A 65 -9.00 12.33 8.01
CA ASN A 65 -8.42 11.81 9.24
C ASN A 65 -6.91 11.64 9.14
N ALA A 66 -6.19 12.10 10.18
CA ALA A 66 -4.76 11.83 10.32
C ALA A 66 -4.47 10.42 10.81
N THR A 67 -5.50 9.71 11.30
CA THR A 67 -5.40 8.39 11.90
C THR A 67 -6.12 7.33 11.06
N PRO A 68 -5.59 6.10 10.94
CA PRO A 68 -6.28 5.04 10.24
C PRO A 68 -7.63 4.72 10.90
N ASN A 69 -8.71 4.69 10.11
CA ASN A 69 -10.03 4.28 10.57
C ASN A 69 -10.15 2.75 10.59
N TRP A 70 -9.61 2.14 11.65
CA TRP A 70 -9.56 0.68 11.82
C TRP A 70 -10.94 0.02 11.79
N THR A 71 -11.95 0.65 12.40
CA THR A 71 -13.32 0.12 12.48
C THR A 71 -13.98 0.08 11.11
N LEU A 72 -13.91 1.18 10.34
CA LEU A 72 -14.46 1.22 8.99
C LEU A 72 -13.72 0.26 8.05
N ALA A 73 -12.39 0.23 8.11
CA ALA A 73 -11.57 -0.70 7.33
C ALA A 73 -11.96 -2.17 7.59
N THR A 74 -12.14 -2.54 8.86
CA THR A 74 -12.57 -3.89 9.26
C THR A 74 -13.96 -4.22 8.71
N GLN A 75 -14.93 -3.32 8.89
CA GLN A 75 -16.29 -3.50 8.40
C GLN A 75 -16.31 -3.70 6.87
N LYS A 76 -15.55 -2.89 6.13
CA LYS A 76 -15.50 -2.95 4.67
C LYS A 76 -14.83 -4.22 4.17
N ALA A 77 -13.77 -4.68 4.82
CA ALA A 77 -13.17 -5.98 4.53
C ALA A 77 -14.15 -7.14 4.78
N GLN A 78 -14.87 -7.13 5.90
CA GLN A 78 -15.86 -8.17 6.21
C GLN A 78 -16.99 -8.23 5.18
N VAL A 79 -17.50 -7.07 4.75
CA VAL A 79 -18.51 -7.01 3.68
C VAL A 79 -17.93 -7.55 2.37
N ALA A 80 -16.69 -7.20 2.03
CA ALA A 80 -16.06 -7.67 0.80
C ALA A 80 -15.94 -9.20 0.74
N VAL A 81 -15.62 -9.88 1.86
CA VAL A 81 -15.61 -11.36 1.91
C VAL A 81 -16.95 -11.95 1.46
N THR A 82 -18.07 -11.35 1.88
CA THR A 82 -19.41 -11.86 1.54
C THR A 82 -19.82 -11.65 0.08
N THR A 83 -19.07 -10.86 -0.67
CA THR A 83 -19.33 -10.59 -2.10
C THR A 83 -18.64 -11.57 -3.04
N ASN A 84 -17.75 -12.42 -2.51
CA ASN A 84 -16.98 -13.38 -3.29
C ASN A 84 -17.47 -14.81 -3.10
N THR A 85 -17.03 -15.68 -4.01
CA THR A 85 -17.40 -17.09 -4.04
C THR A 85 -16.16 -17.97 -4.11
N ALA A 86 -16.21 -19.12 -3.44
CA ALA A 86 -15.23 -20.19 -3.60
C ALA A 86 -15.96 -21.53 -3.74
N SER A 87 -15.47 -22.40 -4.62
CA SER A 87 -16.09 -23.70 -4.93
C SER A 87 -17.54 -23.54 -5.41
N GLY A 88 -17.87 -22.45 -6.12
CA GLY A 88 -19.22 -22.15 -6.60
C GLY A 88 -20.22 -21.73 -5.51
N THR A 89 -19.76 -21.51 -4.28
CA THR A 89 -20.59 -21.07 -3.14
C THR A 89 -20.15 -19.71 -2.63
N ALA A 90 -21.11 -18.85 -2.29
CA ALA A 90 -20.80 -17.56 -1.66
C ALA A 90 -20.16 -17.77 -0.29
N LEU A 91 -19.09 -17.04 -0.02
CA LEU A 91 -18.48 -17.03 1.31
C LEU A 91 -19.37 -16.23 2.26
N LYS A 92 -19.48 -16.71 3.49
CA LYS A 92 -20.36 -16.15 4.53
C LYS A 92 -19.57 -15.37 5.57
N THR A 93 -18.34 -15.78 5.84
CA THR A 93 -17.51 -15.20 6.90
C THR A 93 -16.02 -15.33 6.59
N GLY A 94 -15.25 -14.41 7.16
CA GLY A 94 -13.79 -14.41 7.17
C GLY A 94 -13.29 -13.75 8.45
N THR A 95 -12.10 -14.11 8.88
CA THR A 95 -11.42 -13.49 10.01
C THR A 95 -10.68 -12.27 9.51
N VAL A 96 -10.94 -11.11 10.11
CA VAL A 96 -10.29 -9.85 9.77
C VAL A 96 -9.54 -9.34 11.00
N ALA A 97 -8.25 -9.07 10.82
CA ALA A 97 -7.40 -8.47 11.84
C ALA A 97 -6.77 -7.19 11.29
N THR A 98 -6.68 -6.14 12.10
CA THR A 98 -6.05 -4.88 11.73
C THR A 98 -4.92 -4.53 12.67
N GLY A 99 -3.90 -3.87 12.15
CA GLY A 99 -2.74 -3.45 12.93
C GLY A 99 -1.71 -2.78 12.07
N TYR A 100 -0.47 -2.75 12.52
CA TYR A 100 0.64 -2.33 11.68
C TYR A 100 1.43 -3.53 11.19
N TRP A 101 1.91 -3.43 9.96
CA TRP A 101 2.78 -4.39 9.32
C TRP A 101 4.13 -3.75 9.08
N ASN A 102 5.17 -4.30 9.68
CA ASN A 102 6.52 -3.84 9.42
C ASN A 102 6.99 -4.37 8.07
N LEU A 103 7.39 -3.46 7.19
CA LEU A 103 7.74 -3.78 5.81
C LEU A 103 9.17 -4.35 5.65
N VAL A 104 10.01 -4.25 6.68
CA VAL A 104 11.43 -4.64 6.67
C VAL A 104 11.78 -5.76 7.67
N ASP A 105 10.94 -6.04 8.66
CA ASP A 105 11.17 -7.08 9.66
C ASP A 105 11.18 -8.49 9.04
N THR A 106 11.90 -9.41 9.68
CA THR A 106 11.91 -10.83 9.33
C THR A 106 11.82 -11.66 10.62
N PRO A 107 10.73 -12.42 10.86
CA PRO A 107 9.55 -12.58 10.00
C PRO A 107 8.64 -11.35 9.99
N LYS A 108 7.96 -11.11 8.87
CA LYS A 108 6.92 -10.09 8.77
C LYS A 108 5.63 -10.57 9.45
N VAL A 109 5.16 -9.84 10.44
CA VAL A 109 3.98 -10.20 11.23
C VAL A 109 3.11 -8.97 11.44
N LEU A 110 1.79 -9.15 11.43
CA LEU A 110 0.84 -8.11 11.79
C LEU A 110 0.92 -7.86 13.30
N GLN A 111 1.31 -6.66 13.69
CA GLN A 111 1.37 -6.23 15.08
C GLN A 111 0.03 -5.63 15.49
N SER A 112 -0.56 -6.18 16.56
CA SER A 112 -1.86 -5.75 17.08
C SER A 112 -1.81 -4.37 17.75
N LEU A 113 -2.93 -3.68 17.75
CA LEU A 113 -3.11 -2.42 18.46
C LEU A 113 -3.34 -2.66 19.98
N PRO A 114 -2.98 -1.71 20.86
CA PRO A 114 -2.28 -0.45 20.57
C PRO A 114 -0.77 -0.65 20.39
N MET A 115 -0.17 0.10 19.47
CA MET A 115 1.28 0.20 19.30
C MET A 115 1.66 1.57 18.74
N VAL A 116 2.92 1.98 18.97
CA VAL A 116 3.49 3.19 18.36
C VAL A 116 4.22 2.78 17.07
N PRO A 117 3.74 3.18 15.88
CA PRO A 117 4.36 2.81 14.62
C PRO A 117 5.71 3.49 14.41
N LYS A 118 6.67 2.75 13.87
CA LYS A 118 8.00 3.21 13.44
C LYS A 118 7.98 3.62 11.97
N ALA A 119 9.13 4.07 11.46
CA ALA A 119 9.30 4.55 10.09
C ALA A 119 8.88 3.55 8.99
N TYR A 120 8.96 2.23 9.23
CA TYR A 120 8.60 1.21 8.24
C TYR A 120 7.33 0.44 8.60
N ASP A 121 6.59 0.91 9.60
CA ASP A 121 5.32 0.31 10.01
C ASP A 121 4.18 0.94 9.20
N ALA A 122 3.54 0.11 8.38
CA ALA A 122 2.42 0.50 7.54
C ALA A 122 1.10 0.03 8.18
N PRO A 123 0.03 0.85 8.21
CA PRO A 123 -1.29 0.37 8.59
C PRO A 123 -1.72 -0.72 7.61
N ALA A 124 -2.14 -1.86 8.17
CA ALA A 124 -2.43 -3.06 7.43
C ALA A 124 -3.65 -3.79 7.97
N ILE A 125 -4.31 -4.49 7.07
CA ILE A 125 -5.42 -5.39 7.34
C ILE A 125 -5.05 -6.78 6.83
N GLN A 126 -5.20 -7.77 7.68
CA GLN A 126 -5.08 -9.18 7.35
C GLN A 126 -6.48 -9.77 7.27
N VAL A 127 -6.78 -10.40 6.14
CA VAL A 127 -8.03 -11.13 5.92
C VAL A 127 -7.69 -12.60 5.73
N SER A 128 -8.37 -13.47 6.46
CA SER A 128 -8.27 -14.90 6.34
C SER A 128 -9.63 -15.54 6.11
N VAL A 129 -9.69 -16.41 5.11
CA VAL A 129 -10.91 -17.05 4.65
C VAL A 129 -10.68 -18.55 4.70
N ALA A 130 -11.62 -19.27 5.30
CA ALA A 130 -11.47 -20.70 5.55
C ALA A 130 -12.74 -21.48 5.17
N LYS A 131 -12.56 -22.63 4.52
CA LYS A 131 -13.58 -23.66 4.28
C LYS A 131 -13.22 -24.87 5.14
N THR A 132 -13.75 -24.92 6.36
CA THR A 132 -13.41 -25.89 7.41
C THR A 132 -14.63 -26.21 8.27
N GLY A 133 -14.83 -27.48 8.65
CA GLY A 133 -15.95 -27.87 9.52
C GLY A 133 -17.31 -27.39 8.98
N SER A 134 -17.94 -26.44 9.66
CA SER A 134 -19.19 -25.76 9.23
C SER A 134 -18.98 -24.35 8.64
N THR A 135 -17.74 -23.86 8.59
CA THR A 135 -17.39 -22.54 8.08
C THR A 135 -17.45 -22.54 6.55
N ASN A 136 -18.14 -21.55 5.97
CA ASN A 136 -18.25 -21.34 4.53
C ASN A 136 -18.68 -22.61 3.77
N ASP A 137 -19.74 -23.27 4.24
CA ASP A 137 -20.30 -24.52 3.70
C ASP A 137 -19.38 -25.75 3.81
N GLY A 138 -18.41 -25.67 4.72
CA GLY A 138 -17.57 -26.78 5.13
C GLY A 138 -16.40 -27.06 4.21
N GLU A 139 -15.73 -28.18 4.49
CA GLU A 139 -14.51 -28.57 3.79
C GLU A 139 -14.73 -28.82 2.30
N VAL A 140 -13.68 -28.62 1.51
CA VAL A 140 -13.73 -28.81 0.07
C VAL A 140 -13.79 -30.32 -0.22
N PRO A 141 -14.84 -30.82 -0.90
CA PRO A 141 -14.98 -32.24 -1.16
C PRO A 141 -13.93 -32.73 -2.16
N THR A 142 -13.59 -34.01 -2.07
CA THR A 142 -12.86 -34.73 -3.11
C THR A 142 -13.82 -35.64 -3.88
N PHE A 143 -13.40 -36.13 -5.04
CA PHE A 143 -14.13 -36.97 -5.96
C PHE A 143 -13.57 -38.40 -5.95
N PHE A 144 -12.31 -38.58 -6.36
CA PHE A 144 -11.69 -39.91 -6.52
C PHE A 144 -10.88 -40.32 -5.30
N ALA A 145 -10.27 -39.36 -4.60
CA ALA A 145 -9.54 -39.59 -3.34
C ALA A 145 -10.43 -40.19 -2.24
N ARG A 146 -11.76 -40.08 -2.37
CA ARG A 146 -12.74 -40.72 -1.50
C ARG A 146 -12.59 -42.24 -1.42
N TYR A 147 -12.10 -42.88 -2.48
CA TYR A 147 -11.82 -44.32 -2.49
C TYR A 147 -10.79 -44.71 -1.40
N TRP A 148 -9.87 -43.80 -1.07
CA TRP A 148 -8.90 -43.95 0.03
C TRP A 148 -9.34 -43.28 1.34
N GLY A 149 -10.63 -42.98 1.51
CA GLY A 149 -11.20 -42.39 2.73
C GLY A 149 -10.95 -40.89 2.91
N ILE A 150 -10.28 -40.22 1.96
CA ILE A 150 -10.12 -38.77 1.97
C ILE A 150 -11.38 -38.18 1.34
N VAL A 151 -12.39 -37.84 2.14
CA VAL A 151 -13.68 -37.35 1.64
C VAL A 151 -13.74 -35.86 1.38
N SER A 152 -12.88 -35.09 2.06
CA SER A 152 -12.78 -33.65 1.97
C SER A 152 -11.42 -33.19 2.48
N LYS A 153 -11.09 -31.92 2.22
CA LYS A 153 -9.92 -31.25 2.78
C LYS A 153 -10.28 -29.86 3.32
N PRO A 154 -9.84 -29.51 4.54
CA PRO A 154 -9.93 -28.15 5.03
C PRO A 154 -9.00 -27.26 4.21
N MET A 155 -9.46 -26.05 3.90
CA MET A 155 -8.69 -25.10 3.13
C MET A 155 -8.79 -23.70 3.72
N GLN A 156 -7.69 -22.95 3.63
CA GLN A 156 -7.60 -21.57 4.10
C GLN A 156 -6.70 -20.76 3.16
N ALA A 157 -7.05 -19.49 3.00
CA ALA A 157 -6.22 -18.47 2.35
C ALA A 157 -6.14 -17.24 3.26
N THR A 158 -5.01 -16.54 3.21
CA THR A 158 -4.78 -15.33 3.99
C THR A 158 -4.07 -14.31 3.12
N ALA A 159 -4.50 -13.06 3.22
CA ALA A 159 -3.91 -11.92 2.54
C ALA A 159 -3.68 -10.79 3.53
N VAL A 160 -2.65 -9.99 3.29
CA VAL A 160 -2.38 -8.76 4.03
C VAL A 160 -2.31 -7.64 3.01
N ALA A 161 -3.05 -6.56 3.25
CA ALA A 161 -2.97 -5.35 2.45
C ALA A 161 -2.83 -4.15 3.36
N GLY A 162 -2.20 -3.10 2.86
CA GLY A 162 -2.05 -1.86 3.62
C GLY A 162 -1.62 -0.71 2.73
N LEU A 163 -1.40 0.44 3.37
CA LEU A 163 -0.79 1.58 2.71
C LEU A 163 0.64 1.73 3.20
N ALA A 164 1.59 1.69 2.28
CA ALA A 164 3.00 1.93 2.57
C ALA A 164 3.36 3.36 2.18
N SER A 165 4.40 3.91 2.78
CA SER A 165 5.02 5.12 2.24
C SER A 165 5.81 4.74 0.98
N PRO A 166 5.63 5.47 -0.15
CA PRO A 166 6.30 5.11 -1.38
C PRO A 166 7.81 5.40 -1.30
N SER A 167 8.63 4.53 -1.89
CA SER A 167 10.04 4.84 -2.17
C SER A 167 10.20 5.65 -3.44
N THR A 168 9.21 5.61 -4.33
CA THR A 168 9.22 6.25 -5.64
C THR A 168 7.89 6.95 -5.91
N ILE A 169 7.95 8.19 -6.39
CA ILE A 169 6.81 9.00 -6.81
C ILE A 169 6.79 9.08 -8.34
N LEU A 170 5.68 8.67 -8.98
CA LEU A 170 5.47 8.77 -10.43
C LEU A 170 5.29 10.24 -10.87
N PRO A 171 5.26 10.53 -12.20
CA PRO A 171 5.18 11.89 -12.70
C PRO A 171 3.94 12.64 -12.19
N GLY A 172 4.11 13.93 -11.90
CA GLY A 172 3.06 14.83 -11.43
C GLY A 172 2.78 14.81 -9.92
N GLY A 173 3.48 13.99 -9.15
CA GLY A 173 3.26 13.83 -7.71
C GLY A 173 4.06 14.74 -6.79
N VAL A 174 5.20 15.28 -7.24
CA VAL A 174 6.14 16.06 -6.41
C VAL A 174 6.06 17.55 -6.70
N PHE A 175 5.95 18.35 -5.66
CA PHE A 175 6.05 19.80 -5.70
C PHE A 175 7.52 20.25 -5.58
N PRO A 176 7.96 21.29 -6.34
CA PRO A 176 9.38 21.61 -6.50
C PRO A 176 10.00 22.39 -5.33
N MET A 177 9.72 21.96 -4.10
CA MET A 177 10.36 22.43 -2.87
C MET A 177 11.01 21.25 -2.17
N VAL A 178 12.10 21.49 -1.46
CA VAL A 178 12.76 20.49 -0.62
C VAL A 178 12.88 21.03 0.79
N ILE A 179 12.72 20.16 1.80
CA ILE A 179 12.98 20.51 3.21
C ILE A 179 14.14 19.71 3.79
N ALA A 180 14.80 20.29 4.79
CA ALA A 180 15.83 19.57 5.55
C ALA A 180 15.17 18.58 6.53
N GLN A 181 15.84 17.46 6.77
CA GLN A 181 15.40 16.44 7.72
C GLN A 181 15.19 17.03 9.12
N CYS A 182 16.10 17.90 9.58
CA CYS A 182 15.98 18.56 10.88
C CYS A 182 14.71 19.42 11.00
N LEU A 183 14.19 19.97 9.90
CA LEU A 183 12.93 20.73 9.92
C LEU A 183 11.77 19.76 10.12
N TYR A 184 11.80 18.64 9.41
CA TYR A 184 10.83 17.57 9.56
C TYR A 184 10.76 17.09 11.02
N ASP A 185 11.90 16.74 11.61
CA ASP A 185 12.00 16.24 12.97
C ASP A 185 11.49 17.23 14.03
N ASN A 186 11.62 18.54 13.78
CA ASN A 186 11.11 19.58 14.69
C ASN A 186 9.58 19.67 14.71
N TYR A 187 8.94 19.39 13.57
CA TYR A 187 7.50 19.61 13.34
C TYR A 187 6.70 18.33 13.15
N TRP A 188 7.34 17.17 13.21
CA TRP A 188 6.71 15.86 13.21
C TRP A 188 6.79 15.21 14.58
N ASN A 189 5.71 14.55 15.00
CA ASN A 189 5.66 13.80 16.23
C ASN A 189 5.61 12.29 15.92
N PHE A 190 6.78 11.65 15.94
CA PHE A 190 6.90 10.20 15.77
C PHE A 190 6.32 9.39 16.94
N ASN A 191 6.15 10.02 18.12
CA ASN A 191 5.65 9.37 19.32
C ASN A 191 4.13 9.48 19.48
N ALA A 192 3.46 10.28 18.63
CA ALA A 192 2.00 10.30 18.58
C ALA A 192 1.50 8.95 18.05
N THR A 193 0.31 8.52 18.50
CA THR A 193 -0.34 7.32 17.97
C THR A 193 -1.63 7.72 17.29
N PRO A 194 -1.65 7.81 15.95
CA PRO A 194 -0.55 7.59 15.01
C PRO A 194 0.41 8.78 14.92
N ALA A 195 1.59 8.53 14.36
CA ALA A 195 2.57 9.56 14.08
C ALA A 195 1.97 10.61 13.14
N GLY A 196 2.29 11.88 13.39
CA GLY A 196 1.66 12.97 12.66
C GLY A 196 2.29 14.32 12.95
N PRO A 197 1.70 15.39 12.42
CA PRO A 197 2.14 16.76 12.68
C PRO A 197 2.19 17.03 14.18
N LYS A 198 3.26 17.66 14.64
CA LYS A 198 3.34 18.14 16.01
C LYS A 198 2.29 19.23 16.21
N LEU A 199 1.45 19.06 17.23
CA LEU A 199 0.36 19.99 17.54
C LEU A 199 0.79 20.98 18.61
N ASP A 200 0.38 22.23 18.45
CA ASP A 200 0.48 23.25 19.49
C ASP A 200 -0.52 22.95 20.61
N PRO A 201 -0.07 22.75 21.86
CA PRO A 201 -0.95 22.44 22.99
C PRO A 201 -2.01 23.50 23.27
N ALA A 202 -1.77 24.76 22.90
CA ALA A 202 -2.71 25.85 23.15
C ALA A 202 -3.88 25.88 22.15
N THR A 203 -3.62 25.50 20.89
CA THR A 203 -4.59 25.61 19.80
C THR A 203 -5.11 24.26 19.28
N GLY A 204 -4.42 23.17 19.60
CA GLY A 204 -4.68 21.84 19.06
C GLY A 204 -4.40 21.72 17.55
N LYS A 205 -3.76 22.73 16.93
CA LYS A 205 -3.47 22.76 15.50
C LYS A 205 -1.99 22.42 15.23
N PRO A 206 -1.66 21.92 14.03
CA PRO A 206 -0.28 21.73 13.63
C PRO A 206 0.53 23.03 13.76
N TYR A 207 1.80 22.89 14.13
CA TYR A 207 2.71 24.03 14.10
C TYR A 207 2.93 24.52 12.67
N VAL A 208 2.92 25.85 12.54
CA VAL A 208 3.15 26.55 11.28
C VAL A 208 4.60 27.01 11.19
N PHE A 209 5.21 26.78 10.03
CA PHE A 209 6.58 27.20 9.73
C PHE A 209 6.66 27.83 8.33
N LYS A 210 7.82 28.43 8.05
CA LYS A 210 8.13 29.12 6.81
C LYS A 210 9.26 28.38 6.11
N ILE A 211 9.08 28.12 4.82
CA ILE A 211 10.05 27.46 3.96
C ILE A 211 10.62 28.49 2.99
N GLY A 212 11.93 28.64 2.97
CA GLY A 212 12.66 29.47 2.02
C GLY A 212 14.12 29.69 2.43
N SER A 213 14.97 30.09 1.49
CA SER A 213 16.43 30.16 1.67
C SER A 213 16.91 30.97 2.87
N SER A 214 16.14 31.95 3.34
CA SER A 214 16.50 32.79 4.49
C SER A 214 15.97 32.27 5.83
N TYR A 215 15.10 31.26 5.84
CA TYR A 215 14.42 30.79 7.04
C TYR A 215 15.15 29.60 7.65
N HIS A 216 15.55 29.78 8.91
CA HIS A 216 16.29 28.79 9.70
C HIS A 216 15.61 28.63 11.07
N TYR A 217 15.63 27.41 11.60
CA TYR A 217 15.09 27.05 12.91
C TYR A 217 16.23 26.53 13.78
N GLY A 218 16.87 27.46 14.49
CA GLY A 218 18.19 27.22 15.09
C GLY A 218 19.24 27.09 13.99
N THR A 219 20.00 26.01 13.98
CA THR A 219 20.99 25.69 12.93
C THR A 219 20.36 24.97 11.73
N CYS A 220 19.08 24.64 11.79
CA CYS A 220 18.40 23.89 10.74
C CYS A 220 17.91 24.82 9.62
N ALA A 221 18.37 24.61 8.40
CA ALA A 221 17.77 25.24 7.22
C ALA A 221 16.33 24.74 7.04
N SER A 222 15.40 25.63 6.70
CA SER A 222 14.01 25.22 6.46
C SER A 222 13.89 24.38 5.19
N GLY A 223 14.21 24.99 4.05
CA GLY A 223 14.06 24.39 2.74
C GLY A 223 14.28 25.39 1.61
N GLU A 224 14.35 24.87 0.40
CA GLU A 224 14.68 25.65 -0.78
C GLU A 224 13.97 25.09 -2.04
N TRP A 225 14.05 25.84 -3.14
CA TRP A 225 13.51 25.39 -4.43
C TRP A 225 14.37 24.27 -5.01
N THR A 226 13.75 23.35 -5.76
CA THR A 226 14.46 22.29 -6.48
C THR A 226 13.93 22.14 -7.90
N SER A 227 14.84 22.05 -8.88
CA SER A 227 14.52 21.61 -10.25
C SER A 227 14.60 20.09 -10.42
N LEU A 228 14.53 19.36 -9.30
CA LEU A 228 14.52 17.92 -9.26
C LEU A 228 15.77 17.35 -9.92
N LEU A 229 15.65 16.58 -11.00
CA LEU A 229 16.80 15.92 -11.62
C LEU A 229 17.66 16.85 -12.47
N ASP A 230 17.10 17.98 -12.92
CA ASP A 230 17.77 18.93 -13.81
C ASP A 230 18.61 19.92 -13.02
N ASP A 231 19.85 20.13 -13.47
CA ASP A 231 20.69 21.23 -12.99
C ASP A 231 20.28 22.51 -13.72
N SER A 232 19.17 23.07 -13.28
CA SER A 232 18.66 24.34 -13.76
C SER A 232 18.56 25.29 -12.59
N ASN A 233 18.77 26.58 -12.85
CA ASN A 233 18.47 27.66 -11.91
C ASN A 233 17.42 28.61 -12.51
N SER A 234 16.60 28.14 -13.45
CA SER A 234 15.59 28.97 -14.12
C SER A 234 14.30 29.10 -13.31
N THR A 235 13.74 30.31 -13.29
CA THR A 235 12.39 30.52 -12.74
C THR A 235 11.30 29.86 -13.58
N SER A 236 11.50 29.71 -14.89
CA SER A 236 10.52 29.08 -15.78
C SER A 236 10.31 27.62 -15.40
N ASP A 237 11.41 26.92 -15.15
CA ASP A 237 11.41 25.47 -14.95
C ASP A 237 10.71 25.15 -13.63
N ILE A 238 10.96 25.94 -12.57
CA ILE A 238 10.22 25.79 -11.32
C ILE A 238 8.73 26.11 -11.50
N LYS A 239 8.37 27.11 -12.30
CA LYS A 239 6.94 27.41 -12.58
C LYS A 239 6.28 26.26 -13.32
N GLU A 240 6.98 25.63 -14.26
CA GLU A 240 6.50 24.45 -14.96
C GLU A 240 6.33 23.27 -14.02
N LEU A 241 7.28 23.03 -13.10
CA LEU A 241 7.16 22.00 -12.07
C LEU A 241 6.04 22.29 -11.07
N ILE A 242 5.75 23.55 -10.73
CA ILE A 242 4.56 23.90 -9.91
C ILE A 242 3.28 23.54 -10.68
N ALA A 243 3.26 23.78 -11.99
CA ALA A 243 2.10 23.51 -12.83
C ALA A 243 1.92 22.01 -13.13
N ASN A 244 2.99 21.25 -13.29
CA ASN A 244 2.94 19.89 -13.84
C ASN A 244 3.44 18.81 -12.88
N GLY A 245 4.12 19.18 -11.79
CA GLY A 245 4.84 18.27 -10.91
C GLY A 245 6.13 17.75 -11.54
N ASN A 246 6.69 16.66 -10.98
CA ASN A 246 7.87 15.99 -11.53
C ASN A 246 7.57 15.39 -12.92
N PRO A 247 8.46 15.56 -13.92
CA PRO A 247 8.23 15.04 -15.27
C PRO A 247 8.50 13.53 -15.41
N VAL A 248 9.31 12.98 -14.50
CA VAL A 248 9.72 11.57 -14.45
C VAL A 248 9.67 11.07 -13.01
N ASP A 249 9.70 9.75 -12.84
CA ASP A 249 9.76 9.10 -11.55
C ASP A 249 10.89 9.65 -10.67
N LEU A 250 10.58 9.92 -9.40
CA LEU A 250 11.54 10.34 -8.38
C LEU A 250 11.60 9.31 -7.26
N SER A 251 12.80 8.79 -7.01
CA SER A 251 13.03 7.74 -6.02
C SER A 251 13.94 8.21 -4.88
N ILE A 252 13.75 7.64 -3.69
CA ILE A 252 14.68 7.74 -2.58
C ILE A 252 16.07 7.27 -3.05
N GLY A 253 17.11 8.01 -2.67
CA GLY A 253 18.49 7.82 -3.11
C GLY A 253 18.86 8.57 -4.39
N GLN A 254 17.89 9.03 -5.19
CA GLN A 254 18.20 9.90 -6.34
C GLN A 254 18.56 11.31 -5.89
N SER A 255 19.59 11.87 -6.53
CA SER A 255 20.09 13.21 -6.23
C SER A 255 19.34 14.29 -6.98
N ILE A 256 18.69 15.18 -6.23
CA ILE A 256 18.01 16.36 -6.75
C ILE A 256 18.88 17.61 -6.65
N TRP A 257 18.68 18.54 -7.59
CA TRP A 257 19.35 19.83 -7.63
C TRP A 257 18.62 20.84 -6.75
N ILE A 258 19.31 21.36 -5.75
CA ILE A 258 18.82 22.44 -4.89
C ILE A 258 19.21 23.77 -5.54
N GLN A 259 18.20 24.49 -6.01
CA GLN A 259 18.43 25.79 -6.66
C GLN A 259 18.84 26.83 -5.63
N THR A 260 19.62 27.81 -6.07
CA THR A 260 19.86 29.00 -5.25
C THR A 260 18.70 29.97 -5.33
N GLY A 261 18.22 30.33 -4.14
CA GLY A 261 17.77 31.68 -3.90
C GLY A 261 16.26 31.93 -3.98
N ALA A 262 15.93 33.04 -3.34
CA ALA A 262 14.60 33.56 -3.18
C ALA A 262 14.09 34.28 -4.44
N LYS A 263 13.78 33.51 -5.50
CA LYS A 263 13.12 34.05 -6.70
C LYS A 263 11.68 34.43 -6.33
N ALA A 264 11.47 35.68 -5.93
CA ALA A 264 10.20 36.25 -5.51
C ALA A 264 9.03 35.86 -6.45
N ALA A 265 9.27 35.88 -7.76
CA ALA A 265 8.28 35.52 -8.78
C ALA A 265 7.73 34.09 -8.65
N VAL A 266 8.49 33.15 -8.08
CA VAL A 266 8.05 31.75 -7.88
C VAL A 266 7.09 31.64 -6.69
N PHE A 267 7.34 32.38 -5.61
CA PHE A 267 6.41 32.46 -4.47
C PHE A 267 5.06 33.07 -4.90
N GLY A 268 5.08 34.08 -5.78
CA GLY A 268 3.86 34.62 -6.39
C GLY A 268 3.08 33.59 -7.21
N THR A 269 3.77 32.66 -7.90
CA THR A 269 3.11 31.54 -8.60
C THR A 269 2.40 30.60 -7.64
N VAL A 270 2.99 30.28 -6.49
CA VAL A 270 2.34 29.43 -5.47
C VAL A 270 1.12 30.14 -4.88
N GLN A 271 1.25 31.44 -4.62
CA GLN A 271 0.13 32.25 -4.14
C GLN A 271 -1.03 32.23 -5.15
N ALA A 272 -0.74 32.41 -6.44
CA ALA A 272 -1.73 32.31 -7.51
C ALA A 272 -2.33 30.89 -7.62
N CYS A 273 -1.52 29.84 -7.43
CA CYS A 273 -2.00 28.46 -7.44
C CYS A 273 -2.99 28.19 -6.30
N SER A 274 -2.69 28.68 -5.10
CA SER A 274 -3.61 28.58 -3.95
C SER A 274 -4.88 29.40 -4.18
N ALA A 275 -4.74 30.62 -4.70
CA ALA A 275 -5.87 31.52 -5.00
C ALA A 275 -6.79 31.03 -6.13
N ALA A 276 -6.33 30.13 -7.01
CA ALA A 276 -7.13 29.57 -8.10
C ALA A 276 -8.34 28.73 -7.61
N GLY A 277 -8.42 28.42 -6.31
CA GLY A 277 -9.57 27.75 -5.69
C GLY A 277 -9.72 26.27 -6.06
N ASN A 278 -8.83 25.74 -6.89
CA ASN A 278 -8.80 24.33 -7.30
C ASN A 278 -8.06 23.41 -6.31
N LYS A 279 -7.53 23.98 -5.21
CA LYS A 279 -6.83 23.28 -4.11
C LYS A 279 -5.58 22.49 -4.53
N LYS A 280 -5.05 22.73 -5.75
CA LYS A 280 -3.93 21.98 -6.31
C LYS A 280 -2.64 22.12 -5.50
N CYS A 281 -2.39 23.31 -4.96
CA CYS A 281 -1.23 23.59 -4.13
C CYS A 281 -1.54 23.58 -2.63
N GLU A 282 -2.71 23.10 -2.20
CA GLU A 282 -3.07 23.05 -0.77
C GLU A 282 -2.26 21.95 -0.06
N TYR A 283 -2.42 20.69 -0.49
CA TYR A 283 -1.65 19.56 0.06
C TYR A 283 -0.66 19.04 -0.98
N VAL A 284 0.63 19.18 -0.69
CA VAL A 284 1.71 18.87 -1.61
C VAL A 284 2.71 17.88 -1.01
N VAL A 285 3.24 17.01 -1.87
CA VAL A 285 4.34 16.12 -1.52
C VAL A 285 5.65 16.77 -1.93
N ILE A 286 6.58 16.86 -0.99
CA ILE A 286 7.91 17.46 -1.20
C ILE A 286 9.01 16.46 -0.80
N PRO A 287 10.15 16.42 -1.50
CA PRO A 287 11.32 15.67 -1.05
C PRO A 287 11.86 16.21 0.28
N THR A 288 12.38 15.30 1.09
CA THR A 288 13.20 15.57 2.27
C THR A 288 14.61 15.12 2.00
N VAL A 289 15.59 15.93 2.41
CA VAL A 289 17.03 15.65 2.30
C VAL A 289 17.71 15.84 3.66
N THR A 290 18.88 15.23 3.87
CA THR A 290 19.59 15.34 5.15
C THR A 290 19.95 16.79 5.49
N THR A 291 20.51 17.52 4.52
CA THR A 291 20.83 18.95 4.65
C THR A 291 20.46 19.68 3.37
N VAL A 292 19.98 20.91 3.49
CA VAL A 292 19.69 21.77 2.34
C VAL A 292 20.89 22.70 2.15
N THR A 293 21.62 22.48 1.06
CA THR A 293 22.75 23.32 0.65
C THR A 293 22.45 23.87 -0.74
N SER A 294 22.37 25.20 -0.87
CA SER A 294 22.08 25.84 -2.15
C SER A 294 23.15 25.51 -3.19
N HIS A 295 22.74 25.37 -4.46
CA HIS A 295 23.64 25.06 -5.58
C HIS A 295 24.35 23.71 -5.45
N SER A 296 23.64 22.70 -4.98
CA SER A 296 24.20 21.38 -4.79
C SER A 296 23.23 20.27 -5.18
N ARG A 297 23.79 19.09 -5.47
CA ARG A 297 23.03 17.85 -5.59
C ARG A 297 22.95 17.17 -4.23
N THR A 298 21.75 16.76 -3.84
CA THR A 298 21.55 16.05 -2.57
C THR A 298 20.58 14.88 -2.78
N PRO A 299 20.88 13.69 -2.26
CA PRO A 299 19.99 12.54 -2.38
C PRO A 299 18.72 12.72 -1.55
N ILE A 300 17.58 12.34 -2.15
CA ILE A 300 16.30 12.24 -1.44
C ILE A 300 16.39 11.13 -0.41
N ILE A 301 15.98 11.42 0.83
CA ILE A 301 15.90 10.40 1.90
C ILE A 301 14.45 9.97 2.19
N ALA A 302 13.48 10.84 1.89
CA ALA A 302 12.06 10.59 2.11
C ALA A 302 11.19 11.59 1.32
N PHE A 303 9.88 11.38 1.32
CA PHE A 303 8.89 12.32 0.82
C PHE A 303 7.96 12.75 1.95
N ALA A 304 7.90 14.05 2.21
CA ALA A 304 7.05 14.63 3.25
C ALA A 304 5.75 15.20 2.67
N CYS A 305 4.67 15.07 3.44
CA CYS A 305 3.42 15.73 3.13
C CYS A 305 3.31 17.07 3.86
N VAL A 306 3.04 18.14 3.11
CA VAL A 306 2.94 19.50 3.62
C VAL A 306 1.63 20.14 3.17
N HIS A 307 0.99 20.86 4.08
CA HIS A 307 -0.15 21.72 3.80
C HIS A 307 0.33 23.16 3.67
N ILE A 308 0.24 23.72 2.47
CA ILE A 308 0.58 25.12 2.19
C ILE A 308 -0.60 26.00 2.60
N LEU A 309 -0.34 26.91 3.53
CA LEU A 309 -1.32 27.86 4.05
C LEU A 309 -1.29 29.18 3.29
N ASP A 310 -0.09 29.65 2.96
CA ASP A 310 0.13 30.91 2.23
C ASP A 310 1.49 30.87 1.51
N ALA A 311 1.65 31.73 0.51
CA ALA A 311 2.95 32.01 -0.09
C ALA A 311 3.12 33.52 -0.24
N ASN A 312 4.24 34.03 0.26
CA ASN A 312 4.50 35.46 0.31
C ASN A 312 5.66 35.84 -0.62
N GLN A 313 5.33 36.58 -1.69
CA GLN A 313 6.32 37.03 -2.66
C GLN A 313 7.36 38.01 -2.09
N GLY A 314 6.94 38.96 -1.24
CA GLY A 314 7.83 39.98 -0.68
C GLY A 314 8.75 39.42 0.41
N GLY A 315 8.18 38.61 1.31
CA GLY A 315 8.91 37.93 2.38
C GLY A 315 9.66 36.68 1.93
N LYS A 316 9.43 36.22 0.69
CA LYS A 316 10.12 35.09 0.05
C LYS A 316 10.03 33.78 0.85
N TYR A 317 8.81 33.40 1.21
CA TYR A 317 8.54 32.14 1.90
C TYR A 317 7.22 31.51 1.46
N ILE A 318 7.15 30.20 1.66
CA ILE A 318 5.89 29.45 1.74
C ILE A 318 5.60 29.20 3.22
N GLN A 319 4.43 29.60 3.69
CA GLN A 319 3.93 29.26 5.01
C GLN A 319 3.20 27.94 4.95
N ALA A 320 3.59 27.02 5.81
CA ALA A 320 3.19 25.63 5.72
C ALA A 320 3.08 24.98 7.10
N GLU A 321 2.33 23.89 7.16
CA GLU A 321 2.31 22.96 8.29
C GLU A 321 2.52 21.52 7.79
N MET A 322 3.04 20.64 8.65
CA MET A 322 3.11 19.22 8.31
C MET A 322 1.70 18.65 8.18
N SER A 323 1.51 17.66 7.32
CA SER A 323 0.22 17.02 7.11
C SER A 323 0.36 15.54 6.81
N THR A 324 -0.75 14.81 6.90
CA THR A 324 -0.92 13.43 6.42
C THR A 324 -1.98 13.34 5.32
N LYS A 325 -2.52 14.48 4.90
CA LYS A 325 -3.70 14.57 4.00
C LYS A 325 -3.34 14.68 2.52
N CYS A 326 -2.05 14.59 2.17
CA CYS A 326 -1.65 14.60 0.78
C CYS A 326 -2.31 13.41 0.09
N LYS A 327 -2.99 13.69 -1.03
CA LYS A 327 -3.52 12.62 -1.87
C LYS A 327 -2.35 11.75 -2.27
N ALA A 328 -2.49 10.45 -2.04
CA ALA A 328 -1.49 9.45 -2.38
C ALA A 328 -0.99 9.71 -3.80
N PRO A 329 0.23 10.24 -4.00
CA PRO A 329 0.80 10.28 -5.33
C PRO A 329 0.83 8.84 -5.82
N TRP A 330 0.62 8.63 -7.12
CA TRP A 330 0.80 7.29 -7.67
C TRP A 330 2.27 6.97 -7.44
N GLY A 331 2.54 6.06 -6.53
CA GLY A 331 3.87 5.84 -5.97
C GLY A 331 4.05 4.38 -5.69
N THR A 332 5.27 3.91 -5.86
CA THR A 332 5.62 2.48 -5.80
C THR A 332 6.73 2.25 -4.78
N GLY A 333 6.91 0.98 -4.42
CA GLY A 333 7.93 0.54 -3.48
C GLY A 333 7.65 0.94 -2.02
N ILE A 334 8.68 0.81 -1.19
CA ILE A 334 8.61 0.91 0.27
C ILE A 334 9.66 1.90 0.74
N GLY A 335 9.21 3.05 1.23
CA GLY A 335 10.02 4.11 1.84
C GLY A 335 9.67 4.33 3.32
N PRO A 336 10.43 5.17 4.02
CA PRO A 336 10.14 5.55 5.39
C PRO A 336 8.89 6.45 5.46
N ASN A 337 8.14 6.34 6.54
CA ASN A 337 6.90 7.07 6.77
C ASN A 337 7.14 8.52 7.18
N TYR A 338 7.00 9.40 6.18
CA TYR A 338 7.08 10.85 6.32
C TYR A 338 5.71 11.54 6.05
N GLY A 339 4.61 10.83 6.32
CA GLY A 339 3.24 11.36 6.15
C GLY A 339 2.69 11.27 4.72
N VAL A 340 3.41 10.61 3.81
CA VAL A 340 2.93 10.27 2.46
C VAL A 340 2.63 8.79 2.42
N VAL A 341 1.46 8.42 1.90
CA VAL A 341 1.02 7.03 1.75
C VAL A 341 0.69 6.76 0.28
N SER A 342 1.05 5.57 -0.22
CA SER A 342 0.68 5.10 -1.55
C SER A 342 -0.71 4.44 -1.53
N PRO A 343 -1.35 4.22 -2.70
CA PRO A 343 -2.59 3.46 -2.76
C PRO A 343 -2.44 2.07 -2.12
N PRO A 344 -3.55 1.47 -1.62
CA PRO A 344 -3.53 0.15 -1.02
C PRO A 344 -2.86 -0.89 -1.92
N SER A 345 -1.99 -1.70 -1.33
CA SER A 345 -1.32 -2.80 -2.02
C SER A 345 -1.22 -4.04 -1.13
N LEU A 346 -1.11 -5.20 -1.77
CA LEU A 346 -0.88 -6.46 -1.06
C LEU A 346 0.56 -6.52 -0.56
N PHE A 347 0.71 -6.81 0.73
CA PHE A 347 2.01 -7.02 1.36
C PHE A 347 2.40 -8.49 1.22
N LYS A 348 3.65 -8.71 0.80
CA LYS A 348 4.28 -10.03 0.68
C LYS A 348 5.34 -10.20 1.75
#